data_AF-A0A964HB64-F1
#
_entry.id   AF-A0A964HB64-F1
#
_cell.length_a   1.000
_cell.length_b   1.000
_cell.length_c   1.000
_cell.angle_alpha   90.00
_cell.angle_beta   90.00
_cell.angle_gamma   90.00
#
_symmetry.space_group_name_H-M   'P 1'
#
loop_
_entity.id
_entity.type
_entity.pdbx_description
1 polymer ?
#
loop_
_entity_poly.entity_id
_entity_poly.type
_entity_poly.pdbx_seq_one_letter_code
_entity_poly.pdbx_strand_id
1 'polypeptide(L)'
;MKKQLVAALLLLALAVPALAASPVLYRERATHDRMSAEELTRKHEIGTYITRTAPPPAGTRNPAEYEPMTGVLICWPLEVPYRLLDSLSDHTKLWMVVSSANQPSCQSGLTSNGINMANVGYVIA
;
A
#
# COMPACT_ATOMS: atom_id res chain seq x y z
N MET A 1 -5.57 35.93 41.47
CA MET A 1 -5.15 34.52 41.33
C MET A 1 -5.82 33.80 40.15
N LYS A 2 -7.13 33.93 39.94
CA LYS A 2 -7.85 33.30 38.79
C LYS A 2 -7.29 33.65 37.39
N LYS A 3 -6.88 34.91 37.15
CA LYS A 3 -6.31 35.33 35.86
C LYS A 3 -4.95 34.68 35.55
N GLN A 4 -4.15 34.41 36.59
CA GLN A 4 -2.85 33.75 36.46
C GLN A 4 -3.00 32.23 36.19
N LEU A 5 -4.05 31.61 36.76
CA LEU A 5 -4.38 30.21 36.47
C LEU A 5 -4.88 30.01 35.03
N VAL A 6 -5.71 30.93 34.51
CA VAL A 6 -6.19 30.86 33.12
C VAL A 6 -5.04 31.07 32.13
N ALA A 7 -4.12 32.01 32.40
CA ALA A 7 -2.95 32.21 31.57
C ALA A 7 -2.01 30.99 31.56
N ALA A 8 -1.80 30.33 32.71
CA ALA A 8 -1.02 29.09 32.79
C ALA A 8 -1.67 27.92 32.05
N LEU A 9 -3.00 27.80 32.10
CA LEU A 9 -3.75 26.78 31.37
C LEU A 9 -3.72 27.01 29.85
N LEU A 10 -3.77 28.28 29.42
CA LEU A 10 -3.67 28.66 28.00
C LEU A 10 -2.26 28.41 27.44
N LEU A 11 -1.22 28.69 28.22
CA LEU A 11 0.17 28.39 27.86
C LEU A 11 0.43 26.88 27.78
N LEU A 12 -0.20 26.09 28.65
CA LEU A 12 -0.09 24.63 28.62
C LEU A 12 -0.80 24.03 27.38
N ALA A 13 -1.95 24.60 26.97
CA ALA A 13 -2.68 24.16 25.79
C ALA A 13 -1.93 24.47 24.46
N LEU A 14 -1.12 25.52 24.43
CA LEU A 14 -0.31 25.91 23.26
C LEU A 14 1.01 25.14 23.13
N ALA A 15 1.50 24.49 24.19
CA ALA A 15 2.76 23.74 24.17
C ALA A 15 2.63 22.28 23.67
N VAL A 16 1.43 21.70 23.69
CA VAL A 16 1.19 20.30 23.30
C VAL A 16 1.42 19.99 21.81
N PRO A 17 1.09 20.86 20.83
CA PRO A 17 1.34 20.52 19.42
C PRO A 17 2.83 20.54 19.03
N ALA A 18 3.72 21.12 19.85
CA ALA A 18 5.15 21.15 19.56
C ALA A 18 5.86 19.81 19.84
N LEU A 19 5.32 18.96 20.74
CA LEU A 19 5.90 17.65 21.04
C LEU A 19 5.48 16.55 20.05
N ALA A 20 4.47 16.81 19.21
CA ALA A 20 4.04 15.91 18.14
C ALA A 20 4.74 16.19 16.79
N ALA A 21 5.42 17.32 16.66
CA ALA A 21 6.30 17.58 15.52
C ALA A 21 7.67 16.94 15.74
N SER A 22 7.70 15.61 15.85
CA SER A 22 8.92 14.90 15.47
C SER A 22 9.21 15.32 14.02
N PRO A 23 10.43 15.78 13.69
CA PRO A 23 10.78 15.93 12.29
C PRO A 23 10.46 14.61 11.61
N VAL A 24 9.78 14.66 10.47
CA VAL A 24 9.64 13.54 9.55
C VAL A 24 11.04 13.24 9.04
N LEU A 25 11.90 12.73 9.92
CA LEU A 25 13.11 12.04 9.57
C LEU A 25 12.60 10.76 8.96
N TYR A 26 12.48 10.84 7.64
CA TYR A 26 12.50 9.75 6.72
C TYR A 26 13.36 8.62 7.31
N ARG A 27 12.70 7.69 8.01
CA ARG A 27 13.16 6.32 8.11
C ARG A 27 13.53 5.99 6.67
N GLU A 28 14.79 5.65 6.41
CA GLU A 28 15.25 5.23 5.09
C GLU A 28 14.35 4.09 4.63
N ARG A 29 13.23 4.45 4.03
CA ARG A 29 12.33 3.55 3.36
C ARG A 29 13.08 3.31 2.09
N ALA A 30 13.60 2.09 1.95
CA ALA A 30 14.27 1.63 0.75
C ALA A 30 13.56 2.24 -0.46
N THR A 31 14.20 3.23 -1.08
CA THR A 31 13.86 3.57 -2.45
C THR A 31 14.07 2.30 -3.25
N HIS A 32 13.23 2.03 -4.25
CA HIS A 32 13.19 0.73 -4.94
C HIS A 32 14.55 0.29 -5.51
N ASP A 33 15.55 1.16 -5.54
CA ASP A 33 16.89 0.99 -6.09
C ASP A 33 17.87 0.25 -5.14
N ARG A 34 17.58 0.11 -3.82
CA ARG A 34 18.50 -0.57 -2.89
C ARG A 34 17.78 -1.53 -1.93
N MET A 35 18.33 -2.73 -1.79
CA MET A 35 17.94 -3.67 -0.72
C MET A 35 18.35 -3.11 0.64
N SER A 36 17.50 -3.26 1.65
CA SER A 36 17.84 -2.89 3.02
C SER A 36 19.00 -3.76 3.55
N ALA A 37 19.66 -3.33 4.63
CA ALA A 37 20.74 -4.11 5.24
C ALA A 37 20.28 -5.51 5.68
N GLU A 38 19.03 -5.61 6.12
CA GLU A 38 18.33 -6.82 6.57
C GLU A 38 17.86 -7.69 5.39
N GLU A 39 17.59 -7.12 4.23
CA GLU A 39 17.29 -7.86 3.00
C GLU A 39 18.56 -8.39 2.35
N LEU A 40 19.67 -7.63 2.41
CA LEU A 40 20.97 -8.03 1.88
C LEU A 40 21.51 -9.29 2.55
N THR A 41 21.33 -9.44 3.86
CA THR A 41 21.73 -10.66 4.60
C THR A 41 20.89 -11.88 4.19
N ARG A 42 19.65 -11.67 3.74
CA ARG A 42 18.71 -12.71 3.28
C ARG A 42 18.79 -13.02 1.79
N LYS A 43 19.77 -12.50 1.06
CA LYS A 43 20.00 -12.83 -0.36
C LYS A 43 20.09 -14.34 -0.64
N HIS A 44 20.60 -15.10 0.33
CA HIS A 44 20.71 -16.55 0.22
C HIS A 44 19.35 -17.29 0.20
N GLU A 45 18.25 -16.63 0.58
CA GLU A 45 16.89 -17.17 0.54
C GLU A 45 16.24 -17.02 -0.85
N ILE A 46 16.83 -16.24 -1.76
CA ILE A 46 16.27 -16.04 -3.10
C ILE A 46 16.28 -17.37 -3.86
N GLY A 47 15.09 -17.85 -4.24
CA GLY A 47 14.93 -19.10 -4.97
C GLY A 47 14.81 -20.36 -4.11
N THR A 48 14.79 -20.25 -2.76
CA THR A 48 14.56 -21.41 -1.88
C THR A 48 13.07 -21.74 -1.75
N TYR A 49 12.18 -20.75 -1.87
CA TYR A 49 10.72 -20.90 -1.81
C TYR A 49 10.12 -21.33 -3.16
N ILE A 50 10.57 -22.47 -3.70
CA ILE A 50 10.06 -23.02 -4.95
C ILE A 50 9.45 -24.41 -4.74
N THR A 51 8.21 -24.56 -5.17
CA THR A 51 7.63 -25.89 -5.42
C THR A 51 7.79 -26.17 -6.90
N ARG A 52 8.77 -27.00 -7.27
CA ARG A 52 9.04 -27.33 -8.68
C ARG A 52 7.90 -28.19 -9.23
N THR A 53 7.21 -27.70 -10.25
CA THR A 53 6.20 -28.42 -11.02
C THR A 53 6.70 -28.70 -12.43
N ALA A 54 6.01 -29.57 -13.17
CA ALA A 54 6.29 -29.78 -14.59
C ALA A 54 6.09 -28.46 -15.36
N PRO A 55 6.90 -28.18 -16.41
CA PRO A 55 6.73 -26.98 -17.21
C PRO A 55 5.34 -26.95 -17.88
N PRO A 56 4.83 -25.76 -18.23
CA PRO A 56 3.56 -25.65 -18.94
C PRO A 56 3.62 -26.37 -20.31
N PRO A 57 2.45 -26.74 -20.88
CA PRO A 57 2.39 -27.41 -22.18
C PRO A 57 3.07 -26.63 -23.32
N ALA A 58 3.50 -27.35 -24.36
CA ALA A 58 4.09 -26.73 -25.54
C ALA A 58 3.14 -25.70 -26.18
N GLY A 59 3.68 -24.54 -26.56
CA GLY A 59 2.90 -23.42 -27.13
C GLY A 59 2.39 -22.40 -26.10
N THR A 60 2.59 -22.62 -24.80
CA THR A 60 2.35 -21.56 -23.80
C THR A 60 3.32 -20.39 -24.02
N ARG A 61 2.76 -19.19 -24.13
CA ARG A 61 3.51 -17.93 -24.24
C ARG A 61 3.06 -16.96 -23.15
N ASN A 62 3.97 -16.08 -22.74
CA ASN A 62 3.59 -14.93 -21.92
C ASN A 62 2.86 -13.91 -22.82
N PRO A 63 1.63 -13.47 -22.48
CA PRO A 63 1.00 -12.37 -23.20
C PRO A 63 1.83 -11.08 -23.03
N ALA A 64 1.87 -10.27 -24.07
CA ALA A 64 2.43 -8.93 -23.97
C ALA A 64 1.48 -7.99 -23.21
N GLU A 65 2.02 -6.94 -22.60
CA GLU A 65 1.24 -5.99 -21.78
C GLU A 65 0.18 -5.22 -22.58
N TYR A 66 0.38 -5.04 -23.88
CA TYR A 66 -0.58 -4.37 -24.77
C TYR A 66 -1.71 -5.29 -25.26
N GLU A 67 -1.66 -6.59 -24.94
CA GLU A 67 -2.74 -7.51 -25.29
C GLU A 67 -3.96 -7.28 -24.38
N PRO A 68 -5.17 -7.66 -24.82
CA PRO A 68 -6.37 -7.51 -24.00
C PRO A 68 -6.22 -8.22 -22.64
N MET A 69 -6.46 -7.48 -21.56
CA MET A 69 -6.35 -7.97 -20.19
C MET A 69 -7.71 -8.03 -19.49
N THR A 70 -7.84 -8.93 -18.53
CA THR A 70 -9.09 -9.12 -17.76
C THR A 70 -9.17 -8.26 -16.50
N GLY A 71 -8.05 -7.70 -16.04
CA GLY A 71 -7.98 -6.88 -14.85
C GLY A 71 -6.55 -6.55 -14.44
N VAL A 72 -6.43 -5.72 -13.39
CA VAL A 72 -5.15 -5.34 -12.79
C VAL A 72 -5.10 -5.80 -11.35
N LEU A 73 -3.97 -6.36 -10.92
CA LEU A 73 -3.71 -6.67 -9.51
C LEU A 73 -2.90 -5.54 -8.87
N ILE A 74 -3.34 -5.06 -7.71
CA ILE A 74 -2.63 -4.07 -6.89
C ILE A 74 -2.58 -4.55 -5.44
N CYS A 75 -1.39 -4.51 -4.86
CA CYS A 75 -1.19 -4.87 -3.46
C CYS A 75 -1.55 -3.71 -2.52
N TRP A 76 -2.21 -4.05 -1.42
CA TRP A 76 -2.40 -3.18 -0.27
C TRP A 76 -1.38 -3.49 0.82
N PRO A 77 -0.72 -2.50 1.48
CA PRO A 77 -0.95 -1.05 1.40
C PRO A 77 -0.51 -0.41 0.08
N LEU A 78 -1.18 0.68 -0.31
CA LEU A 78 -0.92 1.36 -1.58
C LEU A 78 0.40 2.14 -1.58
N GLU A 79 1.16 1.96 -2.65
CA GLU A 79 2.35 2.76 -2.98
C GLU A 79 2.15 3.56 -4.28
N VAL A 80 0.92 3.53 -4.82
CA VAL A 80 0.50 4.22 -6.03
C VAL A 80 -0.65 5.19 -5.71
N PRO A 81 -0.81 6.28 -6.46
CA PRO A 81 -1.83 7.27 -6.15
C PRO A 81 -3.24 6.76 -6.48
N TYR A 82 -4.24 7.13 -5.67
CA TYR A 82 -5.64 6.74 -5.87
C TYR A 82 -6.21 7.14 -7.24
N ARG A 83 -5.74 8.24 -7.84
CA ARG A 83 -6.13 8.64 -9.21
C ARG A 83 -5.83 7.58 -10.28
N LEU A 84 -4.79 6.78 -10.08
CA LEU A 84 -4.47 5.68 -10.97
C LEU A 84 -5.51 4.58 -10.83
N LEU A 85 -5.89 4.25 -9.59
CA LEU A 85 -6.88 3.22 -9.31
C LEU A 85 -8.26 3.60 -9.82
N ASP A 86 -8.64 4.87 -9.68
CA ASP A 86 -9.87 5.43 -10.22
C ASP A 86 -9.96 5.19 -11.73
N SER A 87 -8.94 5.66 -12.46
CA SER A 87 -8.83 5.44 -13.91
C SER A 87 -8.81 3.96 -14.30
N LEU A 88 -8.18 3.08 -13.52
CA LEU A 88 -8.18 1.65 -13.80
C LEU A 88 -9.56 1.02 -13.55
N SER A 89 -10.23 1.40 -12.46
CA SER A 89 -11.54 0.87 -12.08
C SER A 89 -12.65 1.25 -13.07
N ASP A 90 -12.47 2.31 -13.85
CA ASP A 90 -13.39 2.70 -14.91
C ASP A 90 -13.25 1.86 -16.19
N HIS A 91 -12.05 1.32 -16.46
CA HIS A 91 -11.77 0.62 -17.71
C HIS A 91 -11.75 -0.91 -17.57
N THR A 92 -11.41 -1.44 -16.39
CA THR A 92 -11.23 -2.88 -16.17
C THR A 92 -11.48 -3.29 -14.72
N LYS A 93 -11.44 -4.59 -14.43
CA LYS A 93 -11.59 -5.10 -13.07
C LYS A 93 -10.32 -4.80 -12.26
N LEU A 94 -10.47 -4.12 -11.14
CA LEU A 94 -9.40 -3.88 -10.17
C LEU A 94 -9.41 -4.96 -9.09
N TRP A 95 -8.33 -5.72 -8.95
CA TRP A 95 -8.15 -6.74 -7.94
C TRP A 95 -7.18 -6.28 -6.85
N MET A 96 -7.67 -6.18 -5.63
CA MET A 96 -6.89 -5.78 -4.48
C MET A 96 -6.37 -7.00 -3.73
N VAL A 97 -5.05 -7.17 -3.70
CA VAL A 97 -4.40 -8.19 -2.87
C VAL A 97 -4.23 -7.61 -1.47
N VAL A 98 -4.91 -8.19 -0.49
CA VAL A 98 -4.98 -7.64 0.86
C VAL A 98 -5.13 -8.75 1.89
N SER A 99 -4.54 -8.58 3.07
CA SER A 99 -4.79 -9.50 4.18
C SER A 99 -6.19 -9.32 4.76
N SER A 100 -6.77 -10.38 5.33
CA SER A 100 -8.11 -10.33 5.93
C SER A 100 -8.26 -9.20 6.95
N ALA A 101 -7.21 -8.94 7.73
CA ALA A 101 -7.21 -7.88 8.75
C ALA A 101 -7.26 -6.47 8.14
N ASN A 102 -6.69 -6.28 6.95
CA ASN A 102 -6.57 -4.98 6.30
C ASN A 102 -7.66 -4.72 5.24
N GLN A 103 -8.45 -5.74 4.89
CA GLN A 103 -9.52 -5.60 3.89
C GLN A 103 -10.54 -4.50 4.23
N PRO A 104 -11.01 -4.33 5.48
CA PRO A 104 -11.90 -3.22 5.83
C PRO A 104 -11.27 -1.85 5.59
N SER A 105 -10.00 -1.67 5.99
CA SER A 105 -9.25 -0.43 5.79
C SER A 105 -9.04 -0.11 4.32
N CYS A 106 -8.71 -1.13 3.51
CA CYS A 106 -8.61 -1.00 2.06
C CYS A 106 -9.95 -0.56 1.46
N GLN A 107 -11.05 -1.24 1.81
CA GLN A 107 -12.38 -0.90 1.31
C GLN A 107 -12.80 0.54 1.66
N SER A 108 -12.56 0.98 2.91
CA SER A 108 -12.81 2.36 3.33
C SER A 108 -11.93 3.36 2.59
N GLY A 109 -10.65 3.04 2.37
CA GLY A 109 -9.73 3.86 1.58
C GLY A 109 -10.20 4.04 0.14
N LEU A 110 -10.61 2.96 -0.52
CA LEU A 110 -11.09 3.04 -1.91
C LEU A 110 -12.41 3.81 -2.01
N THR A 111 -13.37 3.51 -1.14
CA THR A 111 -14.69 4.14 -1.14
C THR A 111 -14.59 5.65 -0.86
N SER A 112 -13.76 6.05 0.10
CA SER A 112 -13.58 7.47 0.44
C SER A 112 -12.90 8.28 -0.67
N ASN A 113 -12.14 7.62 -1.55
CA ASN A 113 -11.49 8.25 -2.71
C ASN A 113 -12.34 8.14 -4.00
N GLY A 114 -13.60 7.70 -3.90
CA GLY A 114 -14.55 7.71 -5.01
C GLY A 114 -14.37 6.59 -6.04
N ILE A 115 -13.54 5.59 -5.74
CA ILE A 115 -13.25 4.49 -6.67
C ILE A 115 -14.52 3.68 -6.95
N ASN A 116 -14.70 3.28 -8.21
CA ASN A 116 -15.86 2.50 -8.64
C ASN A 116 -15.83 1.08 -8.05
N MET A 117 -16.47 0.93 -6.88
CA MET A 117 -16.51 -0.32 -6.12
C MET A 117 -17.20 -1.48 -6.86
N ALA A 118 -18.01 -1.22 -7.89
CA ALA A 118 -18.60 -2.29 -8.71
C ALA A 118 -17.52 -3.08 -9.48
N ASN A 119 -16.43 -2.40 -9.85
CA ASN A 119 -15.30 -2.99 -10.58
C ASN A 119 -14.15 -3.41 -9.66
N VAL A 120 -14.33 -3.38 -8.34
CA VAL A 120 -13.32 -3.85 -7.37
C VAL A 120 -13.59 -5.30 -6.96
N GLY A 121 -12.53 -6.09 -6.80
CA GLY A 121 -12.52 -7.42 -6.22
C GLY A 121 -11.35 -7.58 -5.25
N TYR A 122 -11.41 -8.58 -4.37
CA TYR A 122 -10.38 -8.82 -3.37
C TYR A 122 -9.79 -10.22 -3.51
N VAL A 123 -8.47 -10.29 -3.40
CA VAL A 123 -7.71 -11.52 -3.23
C VAL A 123 -7.14 -11.50 -1.82
N ILE A 124 -7.61 -12.42 -0.98
CA ILE A 124 -7.15 -12.52 0.40
C ILE A 124 -5.86 -13.34 0.43
N ALA A 125 -4.77 -12.71 0.88
CA ALA A 125 -3.43 -13.30 0.95
C ALA A 125 -2.72 -12.94 2.28
#